data_AF-A0A545SGN0-F1
#
_entry.id   AF-A0A545SGN0-F1
#
_cell.length_a   1.000
_cell.length_b   1.000
_cell.length_c   1.000
_cell.angle_alpha   90.00
_cell.angle_beta   90.00
_cell.angle_gamma   90.00
#
_symmetry.space_group_name_H-M   'P 1'
#
loop_
_entity.id
_entity.type
_entity.pdbx_description
1 polymer ?
#
loop_
_entity_poly.entity_id
_entity_poly.type
_entity_poly.pdbx_seq_one_letter_code
_entity_poly.pdbx_strand_id
1 'polypeptide(L)'
;MAASNYFDTIQKVYTAFYQRPADPAGLYYWAQRVDLAGGDTSSVINNFATSEEAGRLYGTIDTTTIGSVIDKVYLALFNRTPDETGKQFYIDNFTAGTFTAGTIVLRILDGAQNNDAVAIQNKLEAANLFTKTLDPEQDGIGPFTATYDAAADETAARDWLAGVTFDPLTRQTQSQVTAEIQANIANAGDPILDQ
;
A
#
# COMPACT_ATOMS: atom_id res chain seq x y z
N MET A 1 21.38 1.25 -7.52
CA MET A 1 20.75 2.54 -7.88
C MET A 1 20.38 3.21 -6.55
N ALA A 2 19.62 4.30 -6.51
CA ALA A 2 19.17 4.84 -5.21
C ALA A 2 17.87 4.16 -4.79
N ALA A 3 17.69 3.82 -3.51
CA ALA A 3 16.46 3.20 -2.99
C ALA A 3 15.21 4.04 -3.34
N SER A 4 15.32 5.37 -3.31
CA SER A 4 14.23 6.30 -3.66
C SER A 4 13.64 6.08 -5.05
N ASN A 5 14.38 5.49 -5.99
CA ASN A 5 13.86 5.15 -7.33
C ASN A 5 12.72 4.11 -7.28
N TYR A 6 12.60 3.36 -6.18
CA TYR A 6 11.60 2.31 -5.99
C TYR A 6 10.49 2.70 -5.03
N PHE A 7 10.48 3.92 -4.49
CA PHE A 7 9.45 4.36 -3.54
C PHE A 7 8.04 4.25 -4.14
N ASP A 8 7.81 4.75 -5.35
CA ASP A 8 6.49 4.66 -5.98
C ASP A 8 6.05 3.20 -6.19
N THR A 9 6.99 2.32 -6.55
CA THR A 9 6.70 0.89 -6.72
C THR A 9 6.28 0.26 -5.39
N ILE A 10 7.03 0.51 -4.33
CA ILE A 10 6.70 0.00 -2.99
C ILE A 10 5.40 0.62 -2.48
N GLN A 11 5.15 1.91 -2.72
CA GLN A 11 3.93 2.58 -2.29
C GLN A 11 2.68 1.97 -2.93
N LYS A 12 2.75 1.68 -4.24
CA LYS A 12 1.67 0.96 -4.94
C LYS A 12 1.44 -0.41 -4.34
N VAL A 13 2.51 -1.13 -4.00
CA VAL A 13 2.41 -2.45 -3.37
C VAL A 13 1.79 -2.38 -1.98
N TYR A 14 2.19 -1.43 -1.14
CA TYR A 14 1.56 -1.17 0.16
C TYR A 14 0.08 -0.84 0.01
N THR A 15 -0.25 0.05 -0.93
CA THR A 15 -1.63 0.45 -1.21
C THR A 15 -2.47 -0.73 -1.71
N ALA A 16 -1.88 -1.63 -2.50
CA ALA A 16 -2.58 -2.80 -3.02
C ALA A 16 -2.77 -3.90 -1.96
N PHE A 17 -1.70 -4.21 -1.23
CA PHE A 17 -1.60 -5.39 -0.39
C PHE A 17 -1.95 -5.11 1.08
N TYR A 18 -1.54 -3.96 1.61
CA TYR A 18 -1.85 -3.55 2.98
C TYR A 18 -2.95 -2.50 3.06
N GLN A 19 -3.40 -1.98 1.91
CA GLN A 19 -4.54 -1.07 1.76
C GLN A 19 -4.32 0.30 2.42
N ARG A 20 -3.06 0.64 2.72
CA ARG A 20 -2.64 1.88 3.39
C ARG A 20 -1.37 2.44 2.73
N PRO A 21 -1.00 3.69 3.01
CA PRO A 21 0.33 4.21 2.73
C PRO A 21 1.40 3.40 3.46
N ALA A 22 2.59 3.31 2.87
CA ALA A 22 3.75 2.78 3.57
C ALA A 22 4.13 3.68 4.77
N ASP A 23 4.59 3.04 5.83
CA ASP A 23 5.30 3.73 6.90
C ASP A 23 6.73 4.08 6.42
N PRO A 24 7.37 5.14 6.95
CA PRO A 24 8.66 5.60 6.46
C PRO A 24 9.76 4.53 6.45
N ALA A 25 9.91 3.81 7.57
CA ALA A 25 10.93 2.77 7.70
C ALA A 25 10.68 1.61 6.73
N GLY A 26 9.42 1.15 6.61
CA GLY A 26 9.02 0.12 5.67
C GLY A 26 9.26 0.53 4.21
N LEU A 27 8.85 1.74 3.81
CA LEU A 27 9.06 2.26 2.46
C LEU A 27 10.54 2.18 2.07
N TYR A 28 11.40 2.74 2.92
CA TYR A 28 12.84 2.77 2.67
C TYR A 28 13.45 1.35 2.64
N TYR A 29 13.08 0.50 3.60
CA TYR A 29 13.57 -0.87 3.71
C TYR A 29 13.25 -1.73 2.48
N TRP A 30 12.00 -1.73 2.04
CA TRP A 30 11.59 -2.53 0.90
C TRP A 30 12.16 -1.99 -0.40
N ALA A 31 12.29 -0.68 -0.52
CA ALA A 31 12.91 -0.05 -1.68
C ALA A 31 14.40 -0.39 -1.79
N GLN A 32 15.14 -0.44 -0.68
CA GLN A 32 16.51 -0.95 -0.66
C GLN A 32 16.60 -2.41 -1.09
N ARG A 33 15.65 -3.26 -0.66
CA ARG A 33 15.63 -4.67 -1.08
C ARG A 33 15.40 -4.83 -2.58
N VAL A 34 14.53 -4.02 -3.17
CA VAL A 34 14.33 -4.02 -4.63
C VAL A 34 15.60 -3.58 -5.35
N ASP A 35 16.28 -2.54 -4.85
CA ASP A 35 17.55 -2.08 -5.42
C ASP A 35 18.64 -3.16 -5.36
N LEU A 36 18.80 -3.82 -4.20
CA LEU A 36 19.75 -4.91 -4.01
C LEU A 36 19.40 -6.15 -4.85
N ALA A 37 18.13 -6.36 -5.16
CA ALA A 37 17.66 -7.40 -6.09
C ALA A 37 17.80 -7.00 -7.57
N GLY A 38 18.46 -5.87 -7.88
CA GLY A 38 18.65 -5.40 -9.25
C GLY A 38 17.36 -4.92 -9.92
N GLY A 39 16.35 -4.53 -9.13
CA GLY A 39 15.04 -4.08 -9.61
C GLY A 39 13.98 -5.18 -9.70
N ASP A 40 14.25 -6.41 -9.22
CA ASP A 40 13.26 -7.47 -9.22
C ASP A 40 12.25 -7.34 -8.06
N THR A 41 11.18 -6.58 -8.29
CA THR A 41 10.08 -6.39 -7.35
C THR A 41 9.34 -7.69 -7.01
N SER A 42 9.32 -8.67 -7.91
CA SER A 42 8.56 -9.91 -7.72
C SER A 42 9.13 -10.78 -6.60
N SER A 43 10.46 -10.79 -6.47
CA SER A 43 11.16 -11.49 -5.39
C SER A 43 10.89 -10.86 -4.02
N VAL A 44 10.69 -9.54 -3.99
CA VAL A 44 10.49 -8.77 -2.75
C VAL A 44 9.05 -8.87 -2.26
N ILE A 45 8.08 -8.73 -3.17
CA ILE A 45 6.65 -8.68 -2.80
C ILE A 45 6.12 -10.00 -2.22
N ASN A 46 6.75 -11.14 -2.52
CA ASN A 46 6.37 -12.41 -1.91
C ASN A 46 6.48 -12.38 -0.37
N ASN A 47 7.39 -11.57 0.17
CA ASN A 47 7.53 -11.41 1.62
C ASN A 47 6.38 -10.62 2.26
N PHE A 48 5.62 -9.84 1.47
CA PHE A 48 4.47 -9.09 1.99
C PHE A 48 3.36 -10.06 2.43
N ALA A 49 3.13 -11.12 1.64
CA ALA A 49 2.12 -12.13 1.93
C ALA A 49 2.39 -12.95 3.20
N THR A 50 3.64 -13.01 3.66
CA THR A 50 4.07 -13.73 4.86
C THR A 50 4.28 -12.84 6.08
N SER A 51 3.97 -11.54 5.96
CA SER A 51 4.11 -10.58 7.05
C SER A 51 3.03 -10.76 8.13
N GLU A 52 3.31 -10.27 9.34
CA GLU A 52 2.32 -10.23 10.42
C GLU A 52 1.10 -9.37 10.05
N GLU A 53 1.30 -8.25 9.34
CA GLU A 53 0.22 -7.42 8.84
C GLU A 53 -0.68 -8.17 7.85
N ALA A 54 -0.10 -8.93 6.92
CA ALA A 54 -0.90 -9.77 6.02
C ALA A 54 -1.70 -10.84 6.79
N GLY A 55 -1.10 -11.45 7.82
CA GLY A 55 -1.79 -12.38 8.70
C GLY A 55 -2.99 -11.74 9.43
N ARG A 56 -2.83 -10.49 9.90
CA ARG A 56 -3.94 -9.73 10.52
C ARG A 56 -5.03 -9.36 9.50
N LEU A 57 -4.64 -8.98 8.28
CA LEU A 57 -5.57 -8.46 7.26
C LEU A 57 -6.33 -9.55 6.49
N TYR A 58 -5.66 -10.67 6.22
CA TYR A 58 -6.14 -11.75 5.35
C TYR A 58 -6.31 -13.09 6.07
N GLY A 59 -5.70 -13.26 7.25
CA GLY A 59 -5.52 -14.58 7.84
C GLY A 59 -4.50 -15.40 7.05
N THR A 60 -4.60 -16.72 7.15
CA THR A 60 -3.80 -17.63 6.32
C THR A 60 -4.18 -17.46 4.85
N ILE A 61 -3.19 -17.17 4.00
CA ILE A 61 -3.37 -17.08 2.54
C ILE A 61 -3.09 -18.46 1.92
N ASP A 62 -4.13 -19.11 1.43
CA ASP A 62 -4.08 -20.41 0.76
C ASP A 62 -5.11 -20.50 -0.36
N THR A 63 -5.26 -21.67 -0.97
CA THR A 63 -6.18 -21.89 -2.10
C THR A 63 -7.65 -21.66 -1.76
N THR A 64 -8.02 -21.68 -0.47
CA THR A 64 -9.39 -21.43 -0.01
C THR A 64 -9.65 -19.96 0.27
N THR A 65 -8.62 -19.19 0.63
CA THR A 65 -8.74 -17.78 1.02
C THR A 65 -8.29 -16.78 -0.04
N ILE A 66 -7.49 -17.21 -1.04
CA ILE A 66 -6.92 -16.33 -2.07
C ILE A 66 -7.99 -15.51 -2.82
N GLY A 67 -9.19 -16.07 -3.03
CA GLY A 67 -10.31 -15.33 -3.64
C GLY A 67 -10.70 -14.08 -2.86
N SER A 68 -10.71 -14.14 -1.53
CA SER A 68 -11.00 -12.99 -0.65
C SER A 68 -9.87 -11.96 -0.65
N VAL A 69 -8.62 -12.42 -0.74
CA VAL A 69 -7.45 -11.54 -0.92
C VAL A 69 -7.60 -10.73 -2.20
N ILE A 70 -7.96 -11.37 -3.31
CA ILE A 70 -8.19 -10.70 -4.61
C ILE A 70 -9.31 -9.66 -4.50
N ASP A 71 -10.44 -9.99 -3.87
CA ASP A 71 -11.54 -9.02 -3.68
C ASP A 71 -11.08 -7.76 -2.93
N LYS A 72 -10.34 -7.97 -1.84
CA LYS A 72 -9.79 -6.90 -1.01
C LYS A 72 -8.79 -6.03 -1.78
N VAL A 73 -7.91 -6.63 -2.59
CA VAL A 73 -6.95 -5.89 -3.44
C VAL A 73 -7.69 -5.03 -4.48
N TYR A 74 -8.72 -5.57 -5.13
CA TYR A 74 -9.54 -4.81 -6.08
C TYR A 74 -10.29 -3.65 -5.41
N LEU A 75 -10.87 -3.88 -4.23
CA LEU A 75 -11.52 -2.81 -3.47
C LEU A 75 -10.53 -1.73 -3.05
N ALA A 76 -9.35 -2.11 -2.58
CA ALA A 76 -8.31 -1.18 -2.14
C ALA A 76 -7.77 -0.32 -3.28
N LEU A 77 -7.54 -0.91 -4.47
CA LEU A 77 -6.98 -0.22 -5.62
C LEU A 77 -8.02 0.56 -6.42
N PHE A 78 -9.19 -0.03 -6.65
CA PHE A 78 -10.14 0.42 -7.67
C PHE A 78 -11.52 0.79 -7.11
N ASN A 79 -11.74 0.60 -5.81
CA ASN A 79 -13.03 0.84 -5.16
C ASN A 79 -14.20 0.06 -5.81
N ARG A 80 -13.91 -1.12 -6.37
CA ARG A 80 -14.89 -2.01 -6.99
C ARG A 80 -14.49 -3.46 -6.80
N THR A 81 -15.44 -4.37 -6.99
CA THR A 81 -15.16 -5.82 -7.03
C THR A 81 -14.50 -6.20 -8.37
N PRO A 82 -13.70 -7.29 -8.41
CA PRO A 82 -13.25 -7.87 -9.66
C PRO A 82 -14.43 -8.44 -10.45
N ASP A 83 -14.25 -8.60 -11.75
CA ASP A 83 -15.14 -9.46 -12.54
C ASP A 83 -14.90 -10.94 -12.19
N GLU A 84 -15.94 -11.76 -12.28
CA GLU A 84 -15.86 -13.16 -11.84
C GLU A 84 -14.83 -13.97 -12.65
N THR A 85 -14.72 -13.71 -13.95
CA THR A 85 -13.81 -14.46 -14.84
C THR A 85 -12.34 -14.12 -14.56
N GLY A 86 -12.02 -12.84 -14.41
CA GLY A 86 -10.69 -12.36 -14.07
C GLY A 86 -10.28 -12.80 -12.67
N LYS A 87 -11.20 -12.77 -11.70
CA LYS A 87 -10.96 -13.34 -10.37
C LYS A 87 -10.64 -14.83 -10.46
N GLN A 88 -11.44 -15.60 -11.19
CA GLN A 88 -11.21 -17.05 -11.33
C GLN A 88 -9.87 -17.35 -11.99
N PHE A 89 -9.47 -16.58 -13.01
CA PHE A 89 -8.15 -16.71 -13.64
C PHE A 89 -7.01 -16.61 -12.62
N TYR A 90 -7.05 -15.66 -11.69
CA TYR A 90 -6.03 -15.54 -10.64
C TYR A 90 -6.08 -16.69 -9.64
N ILE A 91 -7.27 -17.13 -9.24
CA ILE A 91 -7.45 -18.28 -8.33
C ILE A 91 -6.86 -19.55 -8.94
N ASP A 92 -7.13 -19.83 -10.22
CA ASP A 92 -6.66 -21.03 -10.91
C ASP A 92 -5.13 -21.04 -11.01
N ASN A 93 -4.52 -19.88 -11.34
CA ASN A 93 -3.06 -19.76 -11.40
C ASN A 93 -2.39 -19.82 -10.02
N PHE A 94 -3.03 -19.30 -8.97
CA PHE A 94 -2.54 -19.49 -7.60
C PHE A 94 -2.58 -20.97 -7.22
N THR A 95 -3.68 -21.66 -7.53
CA THR A 95 -3.87 -23.08 -7.23
C THR A 95 -2.90 -23.97 -7.99
N ALA A 96 -2.57 -23.61 -9.23
CA ALA A 96 -1.55 -24.27 -10.04
C ALA A 96 -0.11 -23.98 -9.58
N GLY A 97 0.10 -23.08 -8.62
CA GLY A 97 1.42 -22.65 -8.17
C GLY A 97 2.18 -21.79 -9.18
N THR A 98 1.52 -21.33 -10.25
CA THR A 98 2.13 -20.45 -11.25
C THR A 98 2.21 -19.01 -10.77
N PHE A 99 1.26 -18.58 -9.92
CA PHE A 99 1.28 -17.29 -9.24
C PHE A 99 1.33 -17.44 -7.72
N THR A 100 1.96 -16.47 -7.07
CA THR A 100 1.85 -16.19 -5.64
C THR A 100 0.87 -15.04 -5.41
N ALA A 101 0.42 -14.85 -4.16
CA ALA A 101 -0.42 -13.70 -3.79
C ALA A 101 0.25 -12.36 -4.14
N GLY A 102 1.55 -12.23 -3.91
CA GLY A 102 2.31 -11.04 -4.27
C GLY A 102 2.34 -10.79 -5.78
N THR A 103 2.61 -11.83 -6.59
CA THR A 103 2.63 -11.67 -8.06
C THR A 103 1.25 -11.39 -8.65
N ILE A 104 0.16 -11.87 -8.02
CA ILE A 104 -1.21 -11.51 -8.40
C ILE A 104 -1.42 -10.01 -8.21
N VAL A 105 -0.99 -9.47 -7.07
CA VAL A 105 -1.10 -8.02 -6.80
C VAL A 105 -0.34 -7.18 -7.82
N LEU A 106 0.88 -7.57 -8.18
CA LEU A 106 1.62 -6.88 -9.26
C LEU A 106 0.86 -6.93 -10.59
N ARG A 107 0.30 -8.09 -10.97
CA ARG A 107 -0.47 -8.23 -12.21
C ARG A 107 -1.73 -7.39 -12.22
N ILE A 108 -2.42 -7.26 -11.08
CA ILE A 108 -3.61 -6.40 -10.94
C ILE A 108 -3.19 -4.93 -11.09
N LEU A 109 -2.09 -4.51 -10.46
CA LEU A 109 -1.54 -3.16 -10.58
C LEU A 109 -1.15 -2.83 -12.04
N ASP A 110 -0.40 -3.71 -12.70
CA ASP A 110 0.09 -3.53 -14.06
C ASP A 110 -1.04 -3.59 -15.11
N GLY A 111 -2.10 -4.35 -14.82
CA GLY A 111 -3.27 -4.49 -15.67
C GLY A 111 -4.28 -3.35 -15.55
N ALA A 112 -4.09 -2.40 -14.63
CA ALA A 112 -5.02 -1.30 -14.39
C ALA A 112 -5.10 -0.35 -15.60
N GLN A 113 -6.32 0.02 -15.99
CA GLN A 113 -6.59 0.88 -17.14
C GLN A 113 -7.74 1.86 -16.84
N ASN A 114 -7.84 2.94 -17.61
CA ASN A 114 -8.92 3.93 -17.48
C ASN A 114 -9.05 4.43 -16.02
N ASN A 115 -10.26 4.40 -15.45
CA ASN A 115 -10.52 4.84 -14.08
C ASN A 115 -9.72 4.05 -13.03
N ASP A 116 -9.42 2.78 -13.26
CA ASP A 116 -8.61 1.98 -12.34
C ASP A 116 -7.18 2.53 -12.26
N ALA A 117 -6.61 2.93 -13.41
CA ALA A 117 -5.29 3.57 -13.45
C ALA A 117 -5.31 4.95 -12.77
N VAL A 118 -6.39 5.72 -12.93
CA VAL A 118 -6.57 7.02 -12.26
C VAL A 118 -6.69 6.84 -10.73
N ALA A 119 -7.44 5.83 -10.26
CA ALA A 119 -7.57 5.52 -8.84
C ALA A 119 -6.21 5.17 -8.21
N ILE A 120 -5.40 4.33 -8.88
CA ILE A 120 -4.03 4.03 -8.43
C ILE A 120 -3.20 5.30 -8.33
N GLN A 121 -3.24 6.18 -9.33
CA GLN A 121 -2.44 7.40 -9.33
C GLN A 121 -2.85 8.35 -8.20
N ASN A 122 -4.15 8.56 -7.99
CA ASN A 122 -4.65 9.40 -6.89
C ASN A 122 -4.25 8.83 -5.52
N LYS A 123 -4.34 7.51 -5.34
CA LYS A 123 -3.91 6.84 -4.10
C LYS A 123 -2.40 6.91 -3.90
N LEU A 124 -1.62 6.73 -4.96
CA LEU A 124 -0.16 6.87 -4.93
C LEU A 124 0.25 8.27 -4.49
N GLU A 125 -0.34 9.31 -5.09
CA GLU A 125 -0.06 10.71 -4.71
C GLU A 125 -0.38 10.94 -3.22
N ALA A 126 -1.57 10.52 -2.77
CA ALA A 126 -1.99 10.64 -1.37
C ALA A 126 -1.03 9.89 -0.43
N ALA A 127 -0.67 8.66 -0.78
CA ALA A 127 0.20 7.82 0.02
C ALA A 127 1.65 8.35 0.07
N ASN A 128 2.14 8.93 -1.02
CA ASN A 128 3.44 9.60 -1.06
C ASN A 128 3.45 10.86 -0.18
N LEU A 129 2.40 11.69 -0.25
CA LEU A 129 2.25 12.84 0.65
C LEU A 129 2.21 12.39 2.11
N PHE A 130 1.47 11.33 2.42
CA PHE A 130 1.36 10.79 3.78
C PHE A 130 2.73 10.40 4.32
N THR A 131 3.45 9.55 3.59
CA THR A 131 4.76 9.05 4.02
C THR A 131 5.79 10.18 4.13
N LYS A 132 5.79 11.12 3.17
CA LYS A 132 6.66 12.31 3.21
C LYS A 132 6.32 13.28 4.33
N THR A 133 5.07 13.31 4.77
CA THR A 133 4.68 14.13 5.93
C THR A 133 5.26 13.54 7.21
N LEU A 134 5.22 12.22 7.35
CA LEU A 134 5.82 11.50 8.48
C LEU A 134 7.35 11.59 8.47
N ASP A 135 7.97 11.48 7.30
CA ASP A 135 9.42 11.53 7.09
C ASP A 135 9.75 12.48 5.93
N PRO A 136 9.99 13.78 6.23
CA PRO A 136 10.34 14.78 5.23
C PRO A 136 11.68 14.53 4.54
N GLU A 137 12.61 13.84 5.20
CA GLU A 137 13.95 13.51 4.68
C GLU A 137 13.91 12.27 3.77
N GLN A 138 12.87 11.45 3.93
CA GLN A 138 12.59 10.23 3.17
C GLN A 138 13.73 9.20 3.23
N ASP A 139 14.39 9.13 4.38
CA ASP A 139 15.50 8.20 4.64
C ASP A 139 15.08 7.00 5.51
N GLY A 140 13.83 7.00 6.01
CA GLY A 140 13.28 5.96 6.87
C GLY A 140 13.88 5.95 8.27
N ILE A 141 14.59 7.00 8.67
CA ILE A 141 15.28 7.13 9.96
C ILE A 141 14.64 8.27 10.76
N GLY A 142 14.27 7.99 12.01
CA GLY A 142 13.70 9.02 12.88
C GLY A 142 14.71 10.09 13.32
N PRO A 143 14.23 11.22 13.87
CA PRO A 143 12.87 11.42 14.36
C PRO A 143 11.85 11.69 13.25
N PHE A 144 10.72 10.98 13.30
CA PHE A 144 9.56 11.24 12.44
C PHE A 144 8.71 12.39 13.01
N THR A 145 7.88 12.99 12.17
CA THR A 145 6.99 14.08 12.58
C THR A 145 5.79 13.58 13.41
N ALA A 146 5.43 12.31 13.26
CA ALA A 146 4.46 11.62 14.11
C ALA A 146 4.90 10.18 14.41
N THR A 147 4.52 9.71 15.58
CA THR A 147 4.69 8.32 16.02
C THR A 147 3.64 7.46 15.33
N TYR A 148 4.08 6.40 14.65
CA TYR A 148 3.20 5.46 13.96
C TYR A 148 3.06 4.16 14.76
N ASP A 149 1.98 4.03 15.55
CA ASP A 149 1.57 2.81 16.25
C ASP A 149 0.88 1.83 15.29
N ALA A 150 1.57 0.75 14.98
CA ALA A 150 1.21 -0.19 13.93
C ALA A 150 -0.28 -0.58 13.92
N ALA A 151 -0.90 -1.08 15.00
CA ALA A 151 -2.25 -1.65 14.86
C ALA A 151 -3.36 -0.60 14.61
N ALA A 152 -3.36 0.49 15.39
CA ALA A 152 -4.39 1.52 15.30
C ALA A 152 -4.16 2.41 14.06
N ASP A 153 -2.92 2.82 13.83
CA ASP A 153 -2.59 3.77 12.77
C ASP A 153 -2.63 3.11 11.40
N GLU A 154 -2.32 1.82 11.29
CA GLU A 154 -2.56 1.08 10.05
C GLU A 154 -4.06 1.05 9.71
N THR A 155 -4.94 0.91 10.70
CA THR A 155 -6.38 0.88 10.48
C THR A 155 -6.89 2.25 10.07
N ALA A 156 -6.51 3.32 10.78
CA ALA A 156 -6.86 4.69 10.42
C ALA A 156 -6.36 5.05 9.01
N ALA A 157 -5.11 4.73 8.70
CA ALA A 157 -4.53 5.01 7.38
C ALA A 157 -5.19 4.19 6.25
N ARG A 158 -5.63 2.96 6.52
CA ARG A 158 -6.44 2.15 5.58
C ARG A 158 -7.79 2.81 5.31
N ASP A 159 -8.51 3.17 6.37
CA ASP A 159 -9.85 3.75 6.26
C ASP A 159 -9.82 5.08 5.50
N TRP A 160 -8.81 5.92 5.76
CA TRP A 160 -8.59 7.16 5.02
C TRP A 160 -8.30 6.91 3.54
N LEU A 161 -7.34 6.03 3.21
CA LEU A 161 -6.94 5.77 1.83
C LEU A 161 -8.04 5.09 1.00
N ALA A 162 -8.94 4.34 1.65
CA ALA A 162 -10.13 3.77 1.02
C ALA A 162 -11.06 4.85 0.43
N GLY A 163 -11.10 6.04 1.04
CA GLY A 163 -11.87 7.19 0.56
C GLY A 163 -11.31 7.88 -0.69
N VAL A 164 -10.04 7.62 -1.04
CA VAL A 164 -9.42 8.13 -2.27
C VAL A 164 -9.81 7.22 -3.44
N THR A 165 -10.36 7.77 -4.52
CA THR A 165 -10.88 7.02 -5.66
C THR A 165 -10.39 7.60 -7.00
N PHE A 166 -10.95 7.15 -8.13
CA PHE A 166 -10.69 7.78 -9.43
C PHE A 166 -11.31 9.19 -9.55
N ASP A 167 -12.28 9.54 -8.70
CA ASP A 167 -12.92 10.85 -8.73
C ASP A 167 -11.91 11.95 -8.35
N PRO A 168 -11.69 12.97 -9.20
CA PRO A 168 -10.76 14.06 -8.90
C PRO A 168 -11.07 14.81 -7.60
N LEU A 169 -12.32 14.80 -7.12
CA LEU A 169 -12.72 15.43 -5.85
C LEU A 169 -12.18 14.70 -4.61
N THR A 170 -11.78 13.44 -4.76
CA THR A 170 -11.23 12.63 -3.67
C THR A 170 -9.70 12.72 -3.56
N ARG A 171 -9.04 13.44 -4.49
CA ARG A 171 -7.60 13.68 -4.46
C ARG A 171 -7.22 14.45 -3.20
N GLN A 172 -6.11 14.04 -2.59
CA GLN A 172 -5.64 14.61 -1.34
C GLN A 172 -4.57 15.68 -1.61
N THR A 173 -4.72 16.81 -0.93
CA THR A 173 -3.71 17.88 -0.88
C THR A 173 -2.80 17.68 0.34
N GLN A 174 -1.61 18.30 0.32
CA GLN A 174 -0.68 18.25 1.44
C GLN A 174 -1.34 18.69 2.77
N SER A 175 -2.15 19.76 2.76
CA SER A 175 -2.84 20.23 3.96
C SER A 175 -3.88 19.25 4.49
N GLN A 176 -4.59 18.54 3.61
CA GLN A 176 -5.56 17.52 4.02
C GLN A 176 -4.85 16.30 4.62
N VAL A 177 -3.73 15.88 4.03
CA VAL A 177 -2.92 14.78 4.54
C VAL A 177 -2.33 15.12 5.92
N THR A 178 -1.80 16.33 6.09
CA THR A 178 -1.29 16.78 7.39
C THR A 178 -2.41 16.77 8.44
N ALA A 179 -3.60 17.28 8.11
CA ALA A 179 -4.75 17.28 9.01
C ALA A 179 -5.21 15.86 9.38
N GLU A 180 -5.20 14.93 8.42
CA GLU A 180 -5.49 13.51 8.66
C GLU A 180 -4.50 12.91 9.67
N ILE A 181 -3.20 13.12 9.47
CA ILE A 181 -2.16 12.61 10.36
C ILE A 181 -2.33 13.22 11.76
N GLN A 182 -2.52 14.54 11.86
CA GLN A 182 -2.73 15.22 13.15
C GLN A 182 -3.96 14.69 13.90
N ALA A 183 -5.03 14.35 13.18
CA ALA A 183 -6.30 13.93 13.79
C ALA A 183 -6.30 12.45 14.19
N ASN A 184 -5.72 11.57 13.37
CA ASN A 184 -5.97 10.13 13.45
C ASN A 184 -4.72 9.26 13.61
N ILE A 185 -3.52 9.84 13.55
CA ILE A 185 -2.24 9.13 13.63
C ILE A 185 -1.37 9.70 14.75
N ALA A 186 -1.26 11.03 14.82
CA ALA A 186 -0.36 11.70 15.74
C ALA A 186 -0.77 11.50 17.21
N ASN A 187 0.22 11.20 18.03
CA ASN A 187 0.09 11.07 19.47
C ASN A 187 0.52 12.37 20.17
N ALA A 188 0.06 12.54 21.42
CA ALA A 188 0.43 13.72 22.20
C ALA A 188 1.96 13.84 22.34
N GLY A 189 2.51 14.99 21.93
CA GLY A 189 3.94 15.26 21.93
C GLY A 189 4.64 15.00 20.59
N ASP A 190 3.92 14.54 19.57
CA ASP A 190 4.47 14.42 18.22
C ASP A 190 4.72 15.80 17.59
N PRO A 191 5.89 16.01 16.93
CA PRO A 191 6.27 17.30 16.36
C PRO A 191 5.25 17.91 15.38
N ILE A 192 4.44 17.09 14.70
CA ILE A 192 3.42 17.55 13.75
C ILE A 192 2.27 18.32 14.42
N LEU A 193 2.06 18.14 15.73
CA LEU A 193 0.99 18.83 16.47
C LEU A 193 1.36 20.27 16.88
N ASP A 194 2.64 20.62 16.79
CA ASP A 194 3.17 21.94 17.16
C ASP A 194 3.35 22.89 15.95
N GLN A 195 2.90 22.48 14.76
CA GLN A 195 3.07 23.20 13.48
C GLN A 195 1.87 24.07 13.09
#